data_AF-A0A971XYK6-F1
#
_entry.id   AF-A0A971XYK6-F1
#
_cell.length_a   1.000
_cell.length_b   1.000
_cell.length_c   1.000
_cell.angle_alpha   90.00
_cell.angle_beta   90.00
_cell.angle_gamma   90.00
#
_symmetry.space_group_name_H-M   'P 1'
#
loop_
_entity.id
_entity.type
_entity.pdbx_description
1 polymer ?
#
loop_
_entity_poly.entity_id
_entity_poly.type
_entity_poly.pdbx_seq_one_letter_code
_entity_poly.pdbx_strand_id
1 'polypeptide(L)'
;MFIDYVTIEVEAGKGGHGAVSFRREKFVPRGGPDGGDGGHGGNVIIEASNELNTLSSFRYKKVFRAEKGANGQGGNRHGKNGRDLVLKVPVGTMLYDDEN
;
A
#
# COMPACT_ATOMS: atom_id res chain seq x y z
N MET A 1 24.94 -1.15 18.32
CA MET A 1 25.06 -2.52 17.76
C MET A 1 24.92 -2.41 16.25
N PHE A 2 25.97 -2.77 15.51
CA PHE A 2 25.99 -2.79 14.05
C PHE A 2 25.27 -4.05 13.55
N ILE A 3 24.43 -3.89 12.52
CA ILE A 3 23.68 -4.97 11.89
C ILE A 3 23.84 -4.76 10.38
N ASP A 4 24.46 -5.74 9.77
CA ASP A 4 24.77 -5.83 8.33
C ASP A 4 23.83 -6.75 7.58
N TYR A 5 23.19 -7.70 8.27
CA TYR A 5 22.19 -8.60 7.71
C TYR A 5 20.88 -8.60 8.51
N VAL A 6 19.76 -8.57 7.79
CA VAL A 6 18.42 -8.69 8.36
C VAL A 6 17.46 -9.29 7.32
N THR A 7 16.61 -10.20 7.76
CA THR A 7 15.46 -10.67 6.98
C THR A 7 14.22 -9.93 7.43
N ILE A 8 13.47 -9.38 6.47
CA ILE A 8 12.20 -8.67 6.71
C ILE A 8 11.11 -9.23 5.81
N GLU A 9 9.87 -9.16 6.27
CA GLU A 9 8.68 -9.46 5.49
C GLU A 9 8.07 -8.14 5.00
N VAL A 10 7.83 -8.03 3.70
CA VAL A 10 7.21 -6.86 3.08
C VAL A 10 5.90 -7.25 2.41
N GLU A 11 4.85 -6.48 2.63
CA GLU A 11 3.53 -6.69 2.02
C GLU A 11 3.08 -5.39 1.35
N ALA A 12 2.79 -5.46 0.05
CA ALA A 12 2.14 -4.36 -0.65
C ALA A 12 0.71 -4.15 -0.15
N GLY A 13 0.19 -2.95 -0.33
CA GLY A 13 -1.19 -2.63 -0.03
C GLY A 13 -2.12 -3.41 -0.94
N LYS A 14 -3.19 -3.97 -0.38
CA LYS A 14 -4.27 -4.54 -1.19
C LYS A 14 -5.03 -3.42 -1.92
N GLY A 15 -5.44 -3.69 -3.16
CA GLY A 15 -6.38 -2.82 -3.88
C GLY A 15 -7.73 -2.75 -3.17
N GLY A 16 -8.38 -1.59 -3.26
CA GLY A 16 -9.74 -1.42 -2.77
C GLY A 16 -10.75 -2.17 -3.63
N HIS A 17 -11.90 -2.52 -3.05
CA HIS A 17 -12.99 -3.10 -3.80
C HIS A 17 -13.81 -2.03 -4.52
N GLY A 18 -14.27 -2.32 -5.73
CA GLY A 18 -15.29 -1.53 -6.40
C GLY A 18 -16.64 -1.63 -5.69
N ALA A 19 -17.47 -0.59 -5.81
CA ALA A 19 -18.81 -0.58 -5.26
C ALA A 19 -19.84 -1.01 -6.31
N VAL A 20 -20.81 -1.82 -5.89
CA VAL A 20 -22.06 -2.01 -6.65
C VAL A 20 -23.10 -1.07 -6.05
N SER A 21 -23.45 -0.01 -6.76
CA SER A 21 -24.42 0.99 -6.31
C SER A 21 -25.29 1.48 -7.46
N PHE A 22 -26.49 1.94 -7.12
CA PHE A 22 -27.44 2.51 -8.05
C PHE A 22 -27.96 3.83 -7.50
N ARG A 23 -28.09 4.82 -8.38
CA ARG A 23 -28.56 6.16 -8.03
C ARG A 23 -30.00 6.11 -7.54
N ARG A 24 -30.30 6.77 -6.42
CA ARG A 24 -31.65 6.83 -5.84
C ARG A 24 -32.09 8.29 -5.67
N GLU A 25 -33.11 8.68 -6.42
CA GLU A 25 -33.71 10.00 -6.36
C GLU A 25 -35.23 9.89 -6.22
N LYS A 26 -35.85 10.81 -5.48
CA LYS A 26 -37.27 10.73 -5.07
C LYS A 26 -38.25 10.55 -6.23
N PHE A 27 -37.94 11.08 -7.42
CA PHE A 27 -38.80 11.03 -8.60
C PHE A 27 -38.24 10.18 -9.74
N VAL A 28 -37.20 9.38 -9.49
CA VAL A 28 -36.56 8.50 -10.48
C VAL A 28 -36.73 7.05 -10.02
N PRO A 29 -37.68 6.29 -10.60
CA PRO A 29 -37.97 4.91 -10.16
C PRO A 29 -36.79 3.94 -10.31
N ARG A 30 -35.92 4.16 -11.30
CA ARG A 30 -34.72 3.35 -11.57
C ARG A 30 -33.57 4.25 -11.98
N GLY A 31 -32.71 4.62 -11.03
CA GLY A 31 -31.47 5.30 -11.36
C GLY A 31 -30.45 4.32 -11.96
N GLY A 32 -29.56 4.84 -12.79
CA GLY A 32 -28.46 4.07 -13.36
C GLY A 32 -27.44 3.61 -12.32
N PRO A 33 -26.53 2.70 -12.69
CA PRO A 33 -25.42 2.31 -11.82
C PRO A 33 -24.54 3.53 -11.52
N ASP A 34 -24.15 3.68 -10.26
CA ASP A 34 -23.32 4.78 -9.78
C ASP A 34 -22.23 4.32 -8.79
N GLY A 35 -21.80 3.06 -8.92
CA GLY A 35 -20.69 2.53 -8.13
C GLY A 35 -19.34 3.02 -8.64
N GLY A 36 -18.52 3.57 -7.74
CA GLY A 36 -17.12 3.89 -8.04
C GLY A 36 -16.19 2.68 -7.90
N ASP A 37 -15.02 2.77 -8.52
CA ASP A 37 -13.94 1.77 -8.44
C ASP A 37 -13.17 1.86 -7.11
N GLY A 38 -12.48 0.78 -6.74
CA GLY A 38 -11.54 0.80 -5.63
C GLY A 38 -10.22 1.47 -6.00
N GLY A 39 -9.54 2.05 -5.01
CA GLY A 39 -8.22 2.65 -5.19
C GLY A 39 -7.11 1.61 -5.27
N HIS A 40 -5.99 1.98 -5.87
CA HIS A 40 -4.78 1.13 -5.91
C HIS A 40 -4.19 0.99 -4.48
N GLY A 41 -3.61 -0.16 -4.16
CA GLY A 41 -2.88 -0.34 -2.90
C GLY A 41 -1.51 0.33 -2.93
N GLY A 42 -0.97 0.73 -1.78
CA GLY A 42 0.38 1.30 -1.73
C GLY A 42 1.45 0.29 -2.10
N ASN A 43 2.52 0.74 -2.74
CA ASN A 43 3.71 -0.05 -3.01
C ASN A 43 4.64 -0.07 -1.78
N VAL A 44 5.51 -1.06 -1.70
CA VAL A 44 6.67 -1.02 -0.79
C VAL A 44 7.89 -0.65 -1.63
N ILE A 45 8.58 0.42 -1.25
CA ILE A 45 9.70 0.98 -1.98
C ILE A 45 10.92 0.95 -1.06
N ILE A 46 12.01 0.35 -1.52
CA ILE A 46 13.30 0.45 -0.84
C ILE A 46 14.06 1.64 -1.42
N GLU A 47 14.47 2.57 -0.57
CA GLU A 47 15.21 3.77 -0.96
C GLU A 47 16.59 3.78 -0.30
N ALA A 48 17.65 3.88 -1.11
CA ALA A 48 19.00 4.02 -0.59
C ALA A 48 19.23 5.47 -0.10
N SER A 49 19.74 5.62 1.13
CA SER A 49 20.00 6.91 1.76
C SER A 49 21.40 6.96 2.39
N ASN A 50 22.07 8.11 2.25
CA ASN A 50 23.35 8.41 2.90
C ASN A 50 23.21 8.75 4.40
N GLU A 51 21.98 8.92 4.89
CA GLU A 51 21.70 9.26 6.29
C GLU A 51 21.82 8.03 7.22
N LEU A 52 21.83 6.83 6.64
CA LEU A 52 21.81 5.57 7.37
C LEU A 52 23.13 4.82 7.19
N ASN A 53 23.70 4.35 8.30
CA ASN A 53 24.93 3.57 8.32
C ASN A 53 24.70 2.10 8.67
N THR A 54 23.52 1.72 9.16
CA THR A 54 23.22 0.36 9.64
C THR A 54 21.78 -0.04 9.31
N LEU A 55 21.51 -1.34 9.32
CA LEU A 55 20.15 -1.89 9.17
C LEU A 55 19.42 -2.03 10.53
N SER A 56 19.90 -1.33 11.57
CA SER A 56 19.37 -1.49 12.94
C SER A 56 17.88 -1.14 13.07
N SER A 57 17.36 -0.26 12.21
CA SER A 57 15.93 0.11 12.13
C SER A 57 15.01 -1.07 11.83
N PHE A 58 15.52 -2.11 11.18
CA PHE A 58 14.77 -3.31 10.77
C PHE A 58 14.84 -4.43 11.81
N ARG A 59 15.61 -4.27 12.89
CA ARG A 59 15.83 -5.35 13.88
C ARG A 59 14.56 -5.75 14.62
N TYR A 60 13.79 -4.75 15.07
CA TYR A 60 12.65 -4.98 15.96
C TYR A 60 11.33 -5.17 15.20
N LYS A 61 11.19 -4.49 14.06
CA LYS A 61 9.99 -4.58 13.22
C LYS A 61 10.31 -5.48 12.05
N LYS A 62 9.72 -6.67 12.04
CA LYS A 62 9.94 -7.67 11.00
C LYS A 62 8.99 -7.54 9.81
N VAL A 63 7.77 -7.02 10.03
CA VAL A 63 6.73 -6.94 8.98
C VAL A 63 6.44 -5.48 8.63
N PHE A 64 6.51 -5.18 7.34
CA PHE A 64 6.28 -3.86 6.76
C PHE A 64 5.17 -3.93 5.73
N ARG A 65 4.04 -3.26 6.02
CA ARG A 65 2.85 -3.29 5.16
C ARG A 65 2.55 -1.90 4.63
N ALA A 66 2.41 -1.78 3.31
CA ALA A 66 1.92 -0.55 2.70
C ALA A 66 0.40 -0.38 2.90
N GLU A 67 -0.09 0.86 2.74
CA GLU A 67 -1.50 1.16 3.00
C GLU A 67 -2.40 0.54 1.91
N LYS A 68 -3.55 -0.02 2.31
CA LYS A 68 -4.53 -0.51 1.35
C LYS A 68 -5.20 0.64 0.58
N GLY A 69 -5.62 0.36 -0.65
CA GLY A 69 -6.53 1.23 -1.38
C GLY A 69 -7.90 1.30 -0.68
N ALA A 70 -8.53 2.48 -0.74
CA ALA A 70 -9.89 2.63 -0.23
C ALA A 70 -10.90 2.00 -1.19
N ASN A 71 -12.04 1.55 -0.68
CA ASN A 71 -13.11 1.03 -1.51
C ASN A 71 -13.80 2.17 -2.28
N GLY A 72 -14.34 1.84 -3.44
CA GLY A 72 -15.28 2.70 -4.15
C GLY A 72 -16.57 2.88 -3.36
N GLN A 73 -17.35 3.91 -3.72
CA GLN A 73 -18.61 4.25 -3.08
C GLN A 73 -19.65 4.61 -4.14
N GLY A 74 -20.93 4.62 -3.73
CA GLY A 74 -22.03 5.14 -4.55
C GLY A 74 -21.85 6.63 -4.88
N GLY A 75 -22.51 7.08 -5.93
CA GLY A 75 -22.35 8.42 -6.49
C GLY A 75 -21.10 8.59 -7.35
N ASN A 76 -20.64 7.53 -8.03
CA ASN A 76 -19.43 7.50 -8.86
C ASN A 76 -18.16 7.94 -8.12
N ARG A 77 -18.07 7.62 -6.82
CA ARG A 77 -16.95 8.03 -5.98
C ARG A 77 -15.91 6.92 -5.93
N HIS A 78 -14.82 7.11 -6.66
CA HIS A 78 -13.69 6.18 -6.65
C HIS A 78 -12.94 6.22 -5.30
N GLY A 79 -12.42 5.07 -4.91
CA GLY A 79 -11.58 4.92 -3.74
C GLY A 79 -10.23 5.60 -3.93
N LYS A 80 -9.72 6.20 -2.86
CA LYS A 80 -8.37 6.78 -2.83
C LYS A 80 -7.30 5.68 -2.89
N ASN A 81 -6.20 5.95 -3.56
CA ASN A 81 -5.01 5.09 -3.52
C ASN A 81 -4.40 5.06 -2.12
N GLY A 82 -3.94 3.88 -1.71
CA GLY A 82 -3.13 3.70 -0.51
C GLY A 82 -1.77 4.38 -0.67
N ARG A 83 -1.23 4.93 0.42
CA ARG A 83 0.12 5.49 0.44
C ARG A 83 1.18 4.41 0.34
N ASP A 84 2.19 4.68 -0.47
CA ASP A 84 3.39 3.86 -0.54
C ASP A 84 4.15 3.87 0.80
N LEU A 85 4.79 2.75 1.10
CA LEU A 85 5.69 2.61 2.23
C LEU A 85 7.13 2.67 1.74
N VAL A 86 7.84 3.74 2.09
CA VAL A 86 9.26 3.90 1.78
C VAL A 86 10.09 3.40 2.95
N LEU A 87 10.93 2.40 2.70
CA LEU A 87 11.89 1.84 3.65
C LEU A 87 13.29 2.30 3.25
N LYS A 88 13.86 3.20 4.04
CA LYS A 88 15.21 3.71 3.81
C LYS A 88 16.26 2.70 4.26
N VAL A 89 17.27 2.46 3.43
CA VAL A 89 18.42 1.59 3.71
C VAL A 89 19.74 2.33 3.43
N PRO A 90 20.87 1.94 4.05
CA PRO A 90 22.18 2.46 3.71
C PRO A 90 22.52 2.25 2.23
N VAL A 91 23.26 3.19 1.63
CA VAL A 91 23.83 2.99 0.29
C VAL A 91 24.72 1.75 0.26
N GLY A 92 24.60 0.93 -0.79
CA GLY A 92 25.32 -0.34 -0.90
C GLY A 92 24.61 -1.54 -0.27
N THR A 93 23.40 -1.36 0.25
CA THR A 93 22.56 -2.48 0.70
C THR A 93 22.17 -3.37 -0.47
N MET A 94 22.42 -4.67 -0.35
CA MET A 94 22.01 -5.69 -1.32
C MET A 94 20.70 -6.31 -0.88
N LEU A 95 19.76 -6.47 -1.82
CA LEU A 95 18.45 -7.06 -1.57
C LEU A 95 18.39 -8.44 -2.21
N TYR A 96 17.99 -9.42 -1.42
CA TYR A 96 17.82 -10.81 -1.85
C TYR A 96 16.42 -11.26 -1.44
N ASP A 97 15.80 -12.08 -2.28
CA ASP A 97 14.60 -12.81 -1.91
C ASP A 97 15.00 -14.01 -1.04
N ASP A 98 14.34 -14.17 0.11
CA ASP A 98 14.59 -15.26 1.05
C ASP A 98 13.90 -16.56 0.59
N GLU A 99 12.97 -16.48 -0.37
CA GLU A 99 12.38 -17.64 -1.05
C GLU A 99 13.27 -18.09 -2.23
N ASN A 100 14.44 -18.67 -1.94
CA ASN A 100 15.19 -19.55 -2.85
C ASN A 100 15.85 -20.72 -2.12
#